data_AF-A0A1M3PJX3-F1
#
_entry.id   AF-A0A1M3PJX3-F1
#
_cell.length_a   1.000
_cell.length_b   1.000
_cell.length_c   1.000
_cell.angle_alpha   90.00
_cell.angle_beta   90.00
_cell.angle_gamma   90.00
#
_symmetry.space_group_name_H-M   'P 1'
#
loop_
_entity.id
_entity.type
_entity.pdbx_description
1 polymer ?
#
loop_
_entity_poly.entity_id
_entity_poly.type
_entity_poly.pdbx_seq_one_letter_code
_entity_poly.pdbx_strand_id
1 'polypeptide(L)'
;MSHYYAIPLVDEAELAQARAALGADLTRILGYFREDGAKSIVQVEEALAAGDAATMVRPAHTLKGESRQFGCRRLGDIAEAIEMTARRCVEQHSAPDEVAAEVAMLRGCFTESIALLDGNAAPAPTFTNSPVLTRPVPTRPAAPAPGLRPRVFGRRTSH
;
A
#
# COMPACT_ATOMS: atom_id res chain seq x y z
N MET A 1 1.28 -7.45 25.18
CA MET A 1 1.23 -7.43 23.70
C MET A 1 1.97 -6.19 23.25
N SER A 2 2.96 -6.32 22.36
CA SER A 2 3.75 -5.16 21.88
C SER A 2 2.84 -4.16 21.14
N HIS A 3 3.06 -2.86 21.34
CA HIS A 3 2.20 -1.81 20.78
C HIS A 3 2.20 -1.80 19.23
N TYR A 4 3.24 -2.34 18.60
CA TYR A 4 3.34 -2.51 17.15
C TYR A 4 2.21 -3.34 16.53
N TYR A 5 1.61 -4.28 17.27
CA TYR A 5 0.52 -5.11 16.74
C TYR A 5 -0.78 -4.33 16.49
N ALA A 6 -0.96 -3.16 17.12
CA ALA A 6 -2.09 -2.28 16.85
C ALA A 6 -1.92 -1.49 15.54
N ILE A 7 -0.69 -1.35 15.05
CA ILE A 7 -0.38 -0.63 13.81
C ILE A 7 -0.60 -1.59 12.64
N PRO A 8 -1.33 -1.21 11.57
CA PRO A 8 -1.47 -2.05 10.39
C PRO A 8 -0.10 -2.29 9.71
N LEU A 9 0.10 -3.48 9.15
CA LEU A 9 1.31 -3.81 8.40
C LEU A 9 1.47 -2.88 7.19
N VAL A 10 0.37 -2.72 6.43
CA VAL A 10 0.29 -1.85 5.26
C VAL A 10 -1.02 -1.06 5.35
N ASP A 11 -0.92 0.25 5.14
CA ASP A 11 -2.07 1.12 4.98
C ASP A 11 -2.53 1.12 3.52
N GLU A 12 -3.75 0.65 3.28
CA GLU A 12 -4.30 0.51 1.93
C GLU A 12 -4.44 1.84 1.20
N ALA A 13 -4.72 2.94 1.92
CA ALA A 13 -4.89 4.26 1.32
C ALA A 13 -3.54 4.83 0.88
N GLU A 14 -2.50 4.69 1.69
CA GLU A 14 -1.14 5.11 1.32
C GLU A 14 -0.59 4.25 0.19
N LEU A 15 -0.84 2.94 0.20
CA LEU A 15 -0.47 2.05 -0.89
C LEU A 15 -1.20 2.42 -2.20
N ALA A 16 -2.49 2.78 -2.13
CA ALA A 16 -3.25 3.25 -3.28
C ALA A 16 -2.70 4.56 -3.85
N GLN A 17 -2.25 5.49 -2.99
CA GLN A 17 -1.57 6.71 -3.42
C GLN A 17 -0.23 6.40 -4.10
N ALA A 18 0.59 5.52 -3.53
CA ALA A 18 1.85 5.08 -4.12
C ALA A 18 1.63 4.42 -5.49
N ARG A 19 0.60 3.60 -5.64
CA ARG A 19 0.18 3.03 -6.93
C ARG A 19 -0.21 4.09 -7.94
N ALA A 20 -1.02 5.07 -7.54
CA ALA A 20 -1.45 6.14 -8.42
C ALA A 20 -0.27 7.02 -8.88
N ALA A 21 0.71 7.23 -8.01
CA ALA A 21 1.91 8.02 -8.32
C ALA A 21 2.91 7.27 -9.21
N LEU A 22 3.15 5.98 -8.93
CA LEU A 22 4.18 5.18 -9.61
C LEU A 22 3.67 4.44 -10.85
N GLY A 23 2.38 4.14 -10.93
CA GLY A 23 1.75 3.47 -12.07
C GLY A 23 2.47 2.17 -12.45
N ALA A 24 2.88 2.07 -13.72
CA ALA A 24 3.55 0.88 -14.26
C ALA A 24 4.95 0.62 -13.65
N ASP A 25 5.60 1.64 -13.09
CA ASP A 25 6.92 1.50 -12.46
C ASP A 25 6.86 0.83 -11.09
N LEU A 26 5.68 0.73 -10.48
CA LEU A 26 5.50 0.22 -9.12
C LEU A 26 6.16 -1.15 -8.94
N THR A 27 5.93 -2.10 -9.84
CA THR A 27 6.47 -3.47 -9.75
C THR A 27 8.00 -3.46 -9.73
N ARG A 28 8.62 -2.60 -10.55
CA ARG A 28 10.08 -2.46 -10.61
C ARG A 28 10.63 -1.87 -9.33
N ILE A 29 9.99 -0.82 -8.82
CA ILE A 29 10.43 -0.12 -7.60
C ILE A 29 10.22 -1.01 -6.37
N LEU A 30 9.12 -1.77 -6.31
CA LEU A 30 8.91 -2.80 -5.27
C LEU A 30 9.99 -3.89 -5.30
N GLY A 31 10.49 -4.24 -6.50
CA GLY A 31 11.66 -5.11 -6.65
C GLY A 31 12.90 -4.55 -5.95
N TYR A 32 13.22 -3.28 -6.17
CA TYR A 32 14.35 -2.63 -5.49
C TYR A 32 14.13 -2.55 -3.98
N PHE A 33 12.93 -2.16 -3.54
CA PHE A 33 12.60 -2.13 -2.11
C PHE A 33 12.78 -3.49 -1.44
N ARG A 34 12.40 -4.58 -2.12
CA ARG A 34 12.63 -5.93 -1.59
C ARG A 34 14.11 -6.23 -1.40
N GLU A 35 14.92 -5.94 -2.41
CA GLU A 35 16.35 -6.22 -2.39
C GLU A 35 17.11 -5.34 -1.40
N ASP A 36 16.87 -4.04 -1.43
CA ASP A 36 17.57 -3.04 -0.61
C ASP A 36 17.06 -3.03 0.82
N GLY A 37 15.76 -3.26 1.02
CA GLY A 37 15.17 -3.52 2.32
C GLY A 37 15.84 -4.71 3.00
N ALA A 38 15.92 -5.86 2.32
CA ALA A 38 16.58 -7.06 2.88
C ALA A 38 18.06 -6.82 3.26
N LYS A 39 18.81 -6.08 2.44
CA LYS A 39 20.19 -5.68 2.76
C LYS A 39 20.25 -4.77 3.99
N SER A 40 19.31 -3.85 4.13
CA SER A 40 19.25 -2.93 5.28
C SER A 40 18.94 -3.69 6.57
N ILE A 41 18.04 -4.69 6.52
CA ILE A 41 17.75 -5.56 7.67
C ILE A 41 19.02 -6.30 8.13
N VAL A 42 19.74 -6.92 7.20
CA VAL A 42 20.99 -7.62 7.52
C VAL A 42 22.01 -6.68 8.17
N GLN A 43 22.19 -5.47 7.63
CA GLN A 43 23.09 -4.48 8.21
C GLN A 43 22.68 -4.07 9.64
N VAL A 44 21.38 -3.94 9.91
CA VAL A 44 20.88 -3.64 11.27
C VAL A 44 21.15 -4.81 12.22
N GLU A 45 20.90 -6.05 11.78
CA GLU A 45 21.17 -7.27 12.57
C GLU A 45 22.67 -7.41 12.88
N GLU A 46 23.53 -7.18 11.90
CA GLU A 46 24.99 -7.21 12.05
C GLU A 46 25.50 -6.09 12.98
N ALA A 47 24.97 -4.88 12.84
CA ALA A 47 25.31 -3.75 13.71
C ALA A 47 24.93 -4.03 15.17
N LEU A 48 23.76 -4.65 15.41
CA LEU A 48 23.35 -5.08 16.74
C LEU A 48 24.30 -6.13 17.29
N ALA A 49 24.64 -7.16 16.50
CA ALA A 49 25.56 -8.22 16.93
C ALA A 49 26.97 -7.68 17.24
N ALA A 50 27.41 -6.63 16.54
CA ALA A 50 28.68 -5.95 16.78
C ALA A 50 28.62 -4.92 17.93
N GLY A 51 27.43 -4.59 18.45
CA GLY A 51 27.23 -3.52 19.43
C GLY A 51 27.51 -2.12 18.87
N ASP A 52 27.45 -1.95 17.55
CA ASP A 52 27.81 -0.71 16.87
C ASP A 52 26.57 0.11 16.51
N ALA A 53 26.21 1.03 17.41
CA ALA A 53 25.09 1.92 17.20
C ALA A 53 25.27 2.85 15.99
N ALA A 54 26.50 3.22 15.62
CA ALA A 54 26.75 4.18 14.55
C ALA A 54 26.43 3.58 13.18
N THR A 55 26.81 2.33 12.94
CA THR A 55 26.50 1.62 11.70
C THR A 55 25.04 1.23 11.57
N MET A 56 24.30 1.17 12.69
CA MET A 56 22.86 0.88 12.70
C MET A 56 21.98 2.04 12.19
N VAL A 57 22.39 3.31 12.40
CA VAL A 57 21.55 4.49 12.11
C VAL A 57 21.13 4.57 10.64
N ARG A 58 22.09 4.45 9.72
CA ARG A 58 21.84 4.63 8.28
C ARG A 58 20.89 3.57 7.70
N PRO A 59 21.11 2.25 7.89
CA PRO A 59 20.21 1.24 7.33
C PRO A 59 18.81 1.31 7.96
N ALA A 60 18.68 1.64 9.25
CA ALA A 60 17.39 1.89 9.88
C ALA A 60 16.65 3.10 9.25
N HIS A 61 17.37 4.19 9.00
CA HIS A 61 16.83 5.38 8.34
C HIS A 61 16.32 5.09 6.92
N THR A 62 17.12 4.36 6.13
CA THR A 62 16.73 3.95 4.78
C THR A 62 15.48 3.10 4.82
N LEU A 63 15.47 2.05 5.64
CA LEU A 63 14.34 1.14 5.75
C LEU A 63 13.06 1.87 6.19
N LYS A 64 13.16 2.83 7.11
CA LYS A 64 12.03 3.69 7.51
C LYS A 64 11.44 4.46 6.32
N GLY A 65 12.29 5.17 5.58
CA GLY A 65 11.87 6.00 4.45
C GLY A 65 11.18 5.18 3.36
N GLU A 66 11.80 4.06 2.98
CA GLU A 66 11.26 3.17 1.95
C GLU A 66 9.95 2.51 2.39
N SER A 67 9.85 2.09 3.66
CA SER A 67 8.62 1.51 4.21
C SER A 67 7.46 2.50 4.16
N ARG A 68 7.70 3.76 4.56
CA ARG A 68 6.66 4.81 4.54
C ARG A 68 6.21 5.15 3.11
N GLN A 69 7.08 5.01 2.11
CA GLN A 69 6.73 5.26 0.71
C GLN A 69 5.65 4.31 0.19
N PHE A 70 5.60 3.08 0.68
CA PHE A 70 4.62 2.07 0.27
C PHE A 70 3.49 1.87 1.28
N GLY A 71 3.39 2.72 2.29
CA GLY A 71 2.38 2.62 3.34
C GLY A 71 2.65 1.51 4.36
N CYS A 72 3.86 0.95 4.43
CA CYS A 72 4.24 -0.07 5.40
C CYS A 72 4.43 0.54 6.79
N ARG A 73 3.34 1.00 7.44
CA ARG A 73 3.38 1.78 8.68
C ARG A 73 4.12 1.05 9.80
N ARG A 74 3.74 -0.20 10.10
CA ARG A 74 4.36 -0.95 11.20
C ARG A 74 5.87 -1.11 11.00
N LEU A 75 6.29 -1.45 9.79
CA LEU A 75 7.72 -1.60 9.49
C LEU A 75 8.46 -0.26 9.63
N GLY A 76 7.86 0.83 9.15
CA GLY A 76 8.39 2.17 9.30
C GLY A 76 8.56 2.59 10.76
N ASP A 77 7.59 2.27 11.62
CA ASP A 77 7.62 2.63 13.04
C ASP A 77 8.66 1.83 13.82
N ILE A 78 8.80 0.53 13.53
CA ILE A 78 9.88 -0.30 14.11
C ILE A 78 11.25 0.25 13.67
N ALA A 79 11.41 0.56 12.38
CA ALA A 79 12.66 1.12 11.85
C ALA A 79 12.98 2.51 12.45
N GLU A 80 11.97 3.34 12.68
CA GLU A 80 12.13 4.63 13.35
C GLU A 80 12.57 4.48 14.81
N ALA A 81 11.96 3.55 15.56
CA ALA A 81 12.37 3.26 16.93
C ALA A 81 13.86 2.85 16.99
N ILE A 82 14.28 1.95 16.09
CA ILE A 82 15.67 1.53 15.97
C ILE A 82 16.59 2.72 15.63
N GLU A 83 16.22 3.54 14.64
CA GLU A 83 17.02 4.71 14.25
C GLU A 83 17.18 5.68 15.43
N MET A 84 16.10 5.99 16.14
CA MET A 84 16.12 6.94 17.25
C MET A 84 16.95 6.44 18.43
N THR A 85 16.82 5.17 18.79
CA THR A 85 17.66 4.55 19.81
C THR A 85 19.11 4.53 19.37
N ALA A 86 19.41 4.09 18.14
CA ALA A 86 20.78 4.02 17.64
C ALA A 86 21.46 5.40 17.70
N ARG A 87 20.77 6.47 17.29
CA ARG A 87 21.29 7.85 17.41
C ARG A 87 21.60 8.23 18.86
N ARG A 88 20.69 7.91 19.79
CA ARG A 88 20.89 8.16 21.22
C ARG A 88 22.08 7.37 21.77
N CYS A 89 22.23 6.11 21.40
CA CYS A 89 23.34 5.26 21.79
C CYS A 89 24.68 5.79 21.26
N VAL A 90 24.71 6.33 20.04
CA VAL A 90 25.89 7.02 19.49
C VAL A 90 26.27 8.22 20.34
N GLU A 91 25.31 9.08 20.69
CA GLU A 91 25.56 10.25 21.55
C GLU A 91 26.09 9.85 22.93
N GLN A 92 25.53 8.78 23.50
CA GLN A 92 25.86 8.28 24.83
C GLN A 92 27.05 7.32 24.85
N HIS A 93 27.60 6.96 23.69
CA HIS A 93 28.67 5.98 23.52
C HIS A 93 28.32 4.62 24.17
N SER A 94 27.08 4.17 23.96
CA SER A 94 26.53 2.93 24.52
C SER A 94 26.13 1.94 23.42
N ALA A 95 26.01 0.66 23.77
CA ALA A 95 25.54 -0.38 22.86
C ALA A 95 24.01 -0.29 22.66
N PRO A 96 23.49 -0.61 21.45
CA PRO A 96 22.06 -0.55 21.14
C PRO A 96 21.28 -1.80 21.58
N ASP A 97 21.57 -2.37 22.75
CA ASP A 97 20.95 -3.63 23.21
C ASP A 97 19.44 -3.49 23.46
N GLU A 98 18.98 -2.28 23.76
CA GLU A 98 17.56 -2.00 24.06
C GLU A 98 16.63 -2.24 22.87
N VAL A 99 17.14 -2.20 21.63
CA VAL A 99 16.36 -2.44 20.40
C VAL A 99 16.41 -3.88 19.90
N ALA A 100 16.99 -4.81 20.67
CA ALA A 100 17.09 -6.21 20.24
C ALA A 100 15.72 -6.85 19.92
N ALA A 101 14.67 -6.46 20.65
CA ALA A 101 13.32 -6.94 20.38
C ALA A 101 12.77 -6.41 19.05
N GLU A 102 12.95 -5.12 18.77
CA GLU A 102 12.57 -4.46 17.53
C GLU A 102 13.29 -5.07 16.32
N VAL A 103 14.60 -5.28 16.43
CA VAL A 103 15.41 -5.92 15.39
C VAL A 103 14.92 -7.35 15.11
N ALA A 104 14.59 -8.12 16.15
CA ALA A 104 14.04 -9.47 15.97
C ALA A 104 12.67 -9.48 15.26
N MET A 105 11.84 -8.46 15.47
CA MET A 105 10.53 -8.32 14.80
C MET A 105 10.66 -7.87 13.34
N LEU A 106 11.73 -7.15 13.00
CA LEU A 106 11.92 -6.44 11.73
C LEU A 106 11.81 -7.37 10.51
N ARG A 107 12.51 -8.52 10.55
CA ARG A 107 12.54 -9.50 9.46
C ARG A 107 11.17 -10.14 9.20
N GLY A 108 10.45 -10.49 10.26
CA GLY A 108 9.09 -11.04 10.15
C GLY A 108 8.13 -9.99 9.57
N CYS A 109 8.14 -8.79 10.14
CA CYS A 109 7.31 -7.67 9.69
C CYS A 109 7.57 -7.31 8.23
N PHE A 110 8.83 -7.27 7.80
CA PHE A 110 9.20 -7.01 6.41
C PHE A 110 8.68 -8.08 5.46
N THR A 111 8.88 -9.35 5.81
CA THR A 111 8.41 -10.49 5.00
C THR A 111 6.90 -10.47 4.81
N GLU A 112 6.15 -10.23 5.90
CA GLU A 112 4.69 -10.10 5.86
C GLU A 112 4.25 -8.88 5.04
N SER A 113 4.94 -7.75 5.16
CA SER A 113 4.62 -6.52 4.42
C SER A 113 4.84 -6.71 2.92
N ILE A 114 5.96 -7.31 2.51
CA ILE A 114 6.24 -7.61 1.08
C ILE A 114 5.18 -8.54 0.50
N ALA A 115 4.76 -9.58 1.24
CA ALA A 115 3.70 -10.48 0.78
C ALA A 115 2.37 -9.75 0.54
N LEU A 116 2.03 -8.79 1.39
CA LEU A 116 0.84 -7.94 1.21
C LEU A 116 1.00 -6.99 0.01
N LEU A 117 2.18 -6.39 -0.18
CA LEU A 117 2.46 -5.51 -1.31
C LEU A 117 2.36 -6.27 -2.64
N ASP A 118 2.92 -7.48 -2.72
CA ASP A 118 2.85 -8.35 -3.90
C ASP A 118 1.42 -8.80 -4.20
N GLY A 119 0.69 -9.24 -3.18
CA GLY A 119 -0.69 -9.70 -3.32
C GLY A 119 -1.62 -8.59 -3.82
N ASN A 120 -1.34 -7.35 -3.39
CA ASN A 120 -2.04 -6.19 -3.93
C ASN A 120 -1.50 -5.82 -5.33
N ALA A 121 -0.22 -6.03 -5.65
CA ALA A 121 0.40 -5.61 -6.92
C ALA A 121 -0.07 -6.44 -8.13
N ALA A 122 -0.70 -7.60 -7.87
CA ALA A 122 -1.47 -8.30 -8.89
C ALA A 122 -2.53 -7.34 -9.49
N PRO A 123 -2.72 -7.35 -10.83
CA PRO A 123 -3.77 -6.54 -11.42
C PRO A 123 -5.09 -6.97 -10.79
N ALA A 124 -5.83 -6.00 -10.24
CA ALA A 124 -7.19 -6.25 -9.79
C ALA A 124 -7.91 -7.02 -10.91
N PRO A 125 -8.63 -8.12 -10.63
CA PRO A 125 -9.52 -8.67 -11.63
C PRO A 125 -10.42 -7.51 -12.04
N THR A 126 -10.34 -7.13 -13.31
CA THR A 126 -11.25 -6.18 -13.92
C THR A 126 -12.63 -6.74 -13.64
N PHE A 127 -13.33 -6.21 -12.64
CA PHE A 127 -14.77 -6.38 -12.56
C PHE A 127 -15.30 -5.59 -13.75
N THR A 128 -15.29 -6.22 -14.92
CA THR A 128 -16.08 -5.79 -16.05
C THR A 128 -17.50 -5.82 -15.53
N ASN A 129 -18.06 -4.65 -15.23
CA ASN A 129 -19.49 -4.48 -15.05
C ASN A 129 -20.18 -5.26 -16.17
N SER A 130 -20.81 -6.37 -15.82
CA SER A 130 -21.65 -7.18 -16.69
C SER A 130 -23.04 -7.27 -16.06
N PRO A 131 -24.08 -7.36 -16.90
CA PRO A 131 -25.09 -6.32 -17.01
C PRO A 131 -26.16 -6.45 -15.92
N VAL A 132 -26.78 -5.31 -15.61
CA VAL A 132 -28.04 -5.23 -14.87
C VAL A 132 -29.00 -6.28 -15.42
N LEU A 133 -29.31 -7.29 -14.61
CA LEU A 133 -30.40 -8.22 -14.82
C LEU A 133 -31.71 -7.43 -14.65
N THR A 134 -32.14 -6.73 -15.71
CA THR A 134 -33.48 -6.14 -15.74
C THR A 134 -34.48 -7.28 -15.85
N ARG A 135 -35.13 -7.59 -14.72
CA ARG A 135 -36.30 -8.47 -14.71
C ARG A 135 -37.37 -7.86 -15.62
N PRO A 136 -37.97 -8.63 -16.55
CA PRO A 136 -39.12 -8.15 -17.30
C PRO A 136 -40.34 -8.09 -16.37
N VAL A 137 -40.96 -6.91 -16.30
CA VAL A 137 -42.32 -6.73 -15.77
C VAL A 137 -43.30 -7.34 -16.78
N PRO A 138 -44.26 -8.20 -16.37
CA PRO A 138 -45.34 -8.60 -17.24
C PRO A 138 -46.48 -7.57 -17.15
N THR A 139 -46.59 -6.69 -18.14
CA THR A 139 -47.81 -5.90 -18.34
C THR A 139 -48.69 -6.53 -19.43
N ARG A 140 -49.92 -6.79 -19.01
CA ARG A 140 -51.06 -7.42 -19.68
C ARG A 140 -51.33 -6.84 -21.09
N PRO A 141 -51.81 -7.64 -22.06
CA PRO A 141 -52.20 -7.12 -23.37
C PRO A 141 -53.54 -6.38 -23.25
N ALA A 142 -53.60 -5.17 -23.83
CA ALA A 142 -54.85 -4.47 -24.11
C ALA A 142 -55.00 -4.34 -25.64
N ALA A 143 -56.17 -4.76 -26.10
CA ALA A 143 -56.60 -4.88 -27.49
C ALA A 143 -56.79 -3.51 -28.20
N PRO A 144 -57.08 -3.49 -29.52
CA PRO A 144 -56.69 -2.39 -30.43
C PRO A 144 -57.80 -1.39 -30.81
N ALA A 145 -57.35 -0.17 -31.20
CA ALA A 145 -57.86 0.76 -32.25
C ALA A 145 -59.32 1.31 -32.12
N PRO A 146 -59.74 2.44 -32.78
CA PRO A 146 -59.17 3.04 -34.00
C PRO A 146 -59.08 4.59 -34.09
N GLY A 147 -58.12 5.00 -34.94
CA GLY A 147 -58.10 6.13 -35.89
C GLY A 147 -58.75 7.49 -35.63
N LEU A 148 -57.99 8.57 -35.86
CA LEU A 148 -58.36 9.62 -36.82
C LEU A 148 -57.18 10.55 -37.22
N ARG A 149 -56.72 10.35 -38.46
CA ARG A 149 -56.26 11.33 -39.49
C ARG A 149 -55.20 12.42 -39.21
N PRO A 150 -54.40 12.78 -40.24
CA PRO A 150 -53.27 13.69 -40.14
C PRO A 150 -53.67 15.15 -40.42
N ARG A 151 -52.98 16.12 -39.80
CA ARG A 151 -52.91 17.49 -40.30
C ARG A 151 -51.50 18.08 -40.19
N VAL A 152 -51.19 18.77 -41.28
CA VAL A 152 -49.93 19.36 -41.75
C VAL A 152 -49.70 20.74 -41.12
N PHE A 153 -48.48 21.26 -41.35
CA PHE A 153 -47.98 22.65 -41.24
C PHE A 153 -47.25 22.99 -39.92
N GLY A 154 -46.04 23.55 -39.90
CA GLY A 154 -45.27 24.16 -41.00
C GLY A 154 -43.84 24.56 -40.58
N ARG A 155 -43.07 24.92 -41.60
CA ARG A 155 -41.67 25.38 -41.61
C ARG A 155 -41.43 26.67 -40.82
N ARG A 156 -40.23 26.83 -40.24
CA ARG A 156 -39.20 27.87 -40.57
C ARG A 156 -38.15 27.99 -39.43
N THR A 157 -36.90 27.62 -39.68
CA THR A 157 -35.73 28.45 -40.06
C THR A 157 -35.01 29.17 -38.92
N SER A 158 -33.70 28.96 -38.95
CA SER A 158 -32.58 29.57 -38.23
C SER A 158 -32.66 31.08 -38.01
N HIS A 159 -32.07 31.52 -36.89
CA HIS A 159 -30.97 32.47 -36.90
C HIS A 159 -30.06 32.27 -35.69
#